data_AF-Q76KP0-F1
#
_entry.id   AF-Q76KP0-F1
#
_cell.length_a   1.000
_cell.length_b   1.000
_cell.length_c   1.000
_cell.angle_alpha   90.00
_cell.angle_beta   90.00
_cell.angle_gamma   90.00
#
_symmetry.space_group_name_H-M   'P 1'
#
loop_
_entity.id
_entity.type
_entity.pdbx_description
1 polymer ?
#
loop_
_entity_poly.entity_id
_entity_poly.type
_entity_poly.pdbx_seq_one_letter_code
_entity_poly.pdbx_strand_id
1 'polypeptide(L)'
;MAQALPWLLLWMGAGVLPAHGTQHGIRLPLRSGLGGAPLGLRLPRETDEEPEEPGRRGSFVEMVDNLRGKSGQGYYVEMTVGSPPQTLNILVDTGSSNFAVGAAPHPFLHRYYQRQLSSTYRDLRKA
;
A
#
# COMPACT_ATOMS: atom_id res chain seq x y z
N MET A 1 -40.36 -21.66 -58.42
CA MET A 1 -40.80 -22.24 -57.13
C MET A 1 -39.76 -23.26 -56.69
N ALA A 2 -38.74 -22.83 -55.94
CA ALA A 2 -37.81 -23.70 -55.24
C ALA A 2 -37.24 -22.87 -54.07
N GLN A 3 -37.72 -23.20 -52.87
CA GLN A 3 -37.23 -22.68 -51.60
C GLN A 3 -35.96 -23.44 -51.21
N ALA A 4 -34.94 -22.74 -50.71
CA ALA A 4 -34.01 -23.28 -49.72
C ALA A 4 -33.39 -22.11 -48.95
N LEU A 5 -33.69 -22.06 -47.66
CA LEU A 5 -33.32 -21.01 -46.70
C LEU A 5 -31.81 -20.97 -46.39
N PRO A 6 -31.28 -19.80 -45.96
CA PRO A 6 -29.87 -19.61 -45.70
C PRO A 6 -29.45 -20.21 -44.35
N TRP A 7 -28.17 -20.57 -44.30
CA TRP A 7 -27.49 -21.17 -43.16
C TRP A 7 -27.54 -20.29 -41.91
N LEU A 8 -28.05 -20.85 -40.81
CA LEU A 8 -27.90 -20.30 -39.46
C LEU A 8 -26.89 -21.18 -38.70
N LEU A 9 -25.60 -20.82 -38.78
CA LEU A 9 -24.61 -21.31 -37.82
C LEU A 9 -24.82 -20.56 -36.49
N LEU A 10 -25.36 -21.26 -35.50
CA LEU A 10 -25.43 -20.80 -34.13
C LEU A 10 -24.05 -20.98 -33.48
N TRP A 11 -23.27 -19.90 -33.35
CA TRP A 11 -22.08 -19.86 -32.50
C TRP A 11 -22.52 -19.69 -31.04
N MET A 12 -22.54 -20.78 -30.27
CA MET A 12 -22.58 -20.70 -28.81
C MET A 12 -21.17 -20.34 -28.31
N GLY A 13 -20.90 -19.04 -28.19
CA GLY A 13 -19.73 -18.54 -27.49
C GLY A 13 -19.90 -18.73 -25.99
N ALA A 14 -19.18 -19.67 -25.40
CA ALA A 14 -19.00 -19.76 -23.96
C ALA A 14 -18.14 -18.57 -23.49
N GLY A 15 -18.81 -17.47 -23.10
CA GLY A 15 -18.16 -16.35 -22.44
C GLY A 15 -17.74 -16.74 -21.03
N VAL A 16 -16.48 -17.14 -20.86
CA VAL A 16 -15.84 -17.17 -19.54
C VAL A 16 -15.67 -15.72 -19.10
N LEU A 17 -16.55 -15.25 -18.22
CA LEU A 17 -16.37 -13.99 -17.52
C LEU A 17 -15.10 -14.12 -16.66
N PRO A 18 -14.07 -13.26 -16.82
CA PRO A 18 -13.05 -13.17 -15.80
C PRO A 18 -13.74 -12.53 -14.58
N ALA A 19 -13.89 -13.32 -13.52
CA ALA A 19 -14.19 -12.79 -12.21
C ALA A 19 -13.02 -11.90 -11.80
N HIS A 20 -13.09 -10.61 -12.13
CA HIS A 20 -12.25 -9.61 -11.52
C HIS A 20 -12.71 -9.46 -10.07
N GLY A 21 -12.20 -10.34 -9.22
CA GLY A 21 -12.13 -10.10 -7.79
C GLY A 21 -11.38 -8.79 -7.60
N THR A 22 -12.13 -7.74 -7.27
CA THR A 22 -11.56 -6.50 -6.78
C THR A 22 -10.86 -6.85 -5.48
N GLN A 23 -9.54 -7.02 -5.52
CA GLN A 23 -8.75 -7.10 -4.30
C GLN A 23 -8.91 -5.75 -3.60
N HIS A 24 -9.74 -5.73 -2.57
CA HIS A 24 -9.83 -4.64 -1.60
C HIS A 24 -8.63 -4.72 -0.64
N GLY A 25 -7.43 -4.83 -1.19
CA GLY A 25 -6.18 -4.78 -0.46
C GLY A 25 -5.64 -3.35 -0.47
N ILE A 26 -5.13 -2.89 0.67
CA ILE A 26 -4.37 -1.65 0.73
C ILE A 26 -3.10 -1.86 -0.11
N ARG A 27 -3.07 -1.25 -1.31
CA ARG A 27 -1.88 -1.25 -2.17
C ARG A 27 -0.92 -0.20 -1.62
N LEU A 28 0.08 -0.64 -0.86
CA LEU A 28 1.16 0.22 -0.38
C LEU A 28 2.05 0.59 -1.56
N PRO A 29 2.14 1.88 -1.95
CA PRO A 29 3.10 2.28 -2.97
C PRO A 29 4.50 2.22 -2.37
N LEU A 30 5.25 1.17 -2.70
CA LEU A 30 6.69 1.14 -2.50
C LEU A 30 7.31 2.17 -3.45
N ARG A 31 7.91 3.23 -2.90
CA ARG A 31 8.40 4.38 -3.66
C ARG A 31 9.76 4.05 -4.29
N SER A 32 9.81 3.82 -5.61
CA SER A 32 11.04 4.01 -6.38
C SER A 32 11.33 5.51 -6.48
N GLY A 33 12.25 6.01 -5.66
CA GLY A 33 12.60 7.43 -5.61
C GLY A 33 13.55 7.85 -6.73
N LEU A 34 13.08 8.68 -7.65
CA LEU A 34 13.92 9.57 -8.46
C LEU A 34 13.83 11.00 -7.88
N GLY A 35 14.95 11.52 -7.37
CA GLY A 35 15.24 12.96 -7.22
C GLY A 35 14.61 13.72 -6.05
N GLY A 36 15.44 14.16 -5.09
CA GLY A 36 15.09 15.24 -4.14
C GLY A 36 15.99 15.35 -2.90
N ALA A 37 17.11 16.08 -3.04
CA ALA A 37 18.03 16.72 -2.06
C ALA A 37 18.50 15.97 -0.77
N PRO A 38 19.81 16.02 -0.43
CA PRO A 38 20.37 15.31 0.72
C PRO A 38 20.26 16.15 1.99
N LEU A 39 19.66 15.61 3.04
CA LEU A 39 19.78 16.17 4.38
C LEU A 39 20.22 15.08 5.35
N GLY A 40 21.48 15.18 5.76
CA GLY A 40 22.06 14.43 6.87
C GLY A 40 23.01 13.32 6.43
N LEU A 41 24.27 13.67 6.17
CA LEU A 41 25.39 12.72 6.24
C LEU A 41 25.40 12.11 7.64
N ARG A 42 24.93 10.88 7.78
CA ARG A 42 25.25 10.04 8.93
C ARG A 42 26.01 8.83 8.39
N LEU A 43 27.23 8.64 8.90
CA LEU A 43 28.14 7.59 8.46
C LEU A 43 27.42 6.25 8.33
N PRO A 44 27.73 5.46 7.28
CA PRO A 44 27.48 4.03 7.32
C PRO A 44 28.07 3.51 8.62
N ARG A 45 27.24 2.88 9.45
CA ARG A 45 27.76 2.03 10.51
C ARG A 45 28.51 0.93 9.78
N GLU A 46 29.83 0.88 9.92
CA GLU A 46 30.60 -0.28 9.50
C GLU A 46 30.08 -1.45 10.33
N THR A 47 29.17 -2.20 9.73
CA THR A 47 28.96 -3.60 10.05
C THR A 47 30.28 -4.26 9.68
N ASP A 48 30.98 -4.79 10.68
CA ASP A 48 31.96 -5.84 10.43
C ASP A 48 31.27 -6.85 9.50
N GLU A 49 31.76 -6.98 8.28
CA GLU A 49 31.25 -7.94 7.31
C GLU A 49 31.59 -9.34 7.83
N GLU A 50 30.71 -9.87 8.68
CA GLU A 50 30.64 -11.30 8.92
C GLU A 50 30.44 -11.96 7.55
N PRO A 51 31.26 -12.97 7.19
CA PRO A 51 31.24 -13.54 5.85
C PRO A 51 29.83 -14.02 5.51
N GLU A 52 29.24 -13.42 4.47
CA GLU A 52 27.93 -13.77 3.93
C GLU A 52 27.86 -15.29 3.68
N GLU A 53 27.15 -16.00 4.56
CA GLU A 53 26.74 -17.39 4.33
C GLU A 53 26.01 -17.48 2.98
N PRO A 54 26.42 -18.35 2.04
CA PRO A 54 25.99 -18.32 0.63
C PRO A 54 24.52 -18.75 0.40
N GLY A 55 23.65 -18.68 1.41
CA GLY A 55 22.26 -19.13 1.35
C GLY A 55 21.21 -18.07 1.65
N ARG A 56 21.57 -16.84 2.03
CA ARG A 56 20.60 -15.88 2.61
C ARG A 56 20.41 -14.60 1.80
N ARG A 57 20.16 -14.73 0.49
CA ARG A 57 19.68 -13.60 -0.32
C ARG A 57 18.27 -13.21 0.11
N GLY A 58 18.15 -12.13 0.88
CA GLY A 58 16.88 -11.56 1.28
C GLY A 58 16.13 -11.00 0.07
N SER A 59 15.02 -11.63 -0.33
CA SER A 59 14.17 -11.18 -1.45
C SER A 59 13.41 -9.87 -1.18
N PHE A 60 13.57 -9.27 0.00
CA PHE A 60 12.72 -8.20 0.53
C PHE A 60 13.52 -6.99 1.03
N VAL A 61 14.68 -6.70 0.41
CA VAL A 61 15.59 -5.62 0.80
C VAL A 61 14.86 -4.28 0.99
N GLU A 62 13.85 -3.98 0.17
CA GLU A 62 13.07 -2.73 0.25
C GLU A 62 12.23 -2.59 1.54
N MET A 63 11.96 -3.68 2.26
CA MET A 63 11.19 -3.67 3.52
C MET A 63 12.09 -3.76 4.75
N VAL A 64 13.40 -3.98 4.57
CA VAL A 64 14.37 -3.98 5.66
C VAL A 64 14.48 -2.55 6.20
N ASP A 65 14.55 -2.40 7.51
CA ASP A 65 14.71 -1.11 8.22
C ASP A 65 13.60 -0.06 7.98
N ASN A 66 12.41 -0.50 7.57
CA ASN A 66 11.27 0.39 7.34
C ASN A 66 10.49 0.80 8.61
N LEU A 67 10.87 0.30 9.79
CA LEU A 67 10.25 0.61 11.07
C LEU A 67 11.05 1.64 11.87
N ARG A 68 10.33 2.54 12.54
CA ARG A 68 10.92 3.50 13.49
C ARG A 68 10.17 3.46 14.81
N GLY A 69 10.87 3.74 15.91
CA GLY A 69 10.24 3.80 17.23
C GLY A 69 11.05 3.05 18.28
N LYS A 70 10.39 2.74 19.39
CA LYS A 70 10.99 2.04 20.54
C LYS A 70 9.92 1.28 21.32
N SER A 71 10.32 0.23 22.01
CA SER A 71 9.41 -0.66 22.76
C SER A 71 8.39 0.10 23.66
N GLY A 72 8.80 1.16 24.36
CA GLY A 72 7.90 1.91 25.25
C GLY A 72 6.93 2.89 24.58
N GLN A 73 7.04 3.13 23.28
CA GLN A 73 6.16 4.04 22.52
C GLN A 73 5.53 3.39 21.28
N GLY A 74 5.96 2.16 20.95
CA GLY A 74 5.55 1.45 19.74
C GLY A 74 6.50 1.63 18.57
N TYR A 75 6.37 0.72 17.60
CA TYR A 75 7.07 0.78 16.31
C TYR A 75 6.09 1.17 15.21
N TYR A 76 6.50 2.10 14.37
CA TYR A 76 5.67 2.71 13.34
C TYR A 76 6.28 2.49 11.96
N VAL A 77 5.41 2.30 10.97
CA VAL A 77 5.74 2.27 9.54
C VAL A 77 5.15 3.50 8.86
N GLU A 78 5.84 4.03 7.85
CA GLU A 78 5.30 5.11 7.03
C GLU A 78 4.30 4.56 6.01
N MET A 79 3.11 5.15 5.93
CA MET A 79 2.06 4.79 4.97
C MET A 79 1.45 6.04 4.36
N THR A 80 0.89 5.90 3.16
CA THR A 80 0.14 6.98 2.51
C THR A 80 -1.34 6.63 2.39
N VAL A 81 -2.21 7.61 2.62
CA VAL A 81 -3.66 7.47 2.51
C VAL A 81 -4.25 8.57 1.64
N GLY A 82 -5.27 8.23 0.85
CA GLY A 82 -6.02 9.18 0.02
C GLY A 82 -5.34 9.60 -1.27
N SER A 83 -5.94 10.56 -1.98
CA SER A 83 -5.46 11.09 -3.26
C SER A 83 -5.71 12.60 -3.35
N PRO A 84 -4.69 13.47 -3.40
CA PRO A 84 -3.27 13.13 -3.39
C PRO A 84 -2.84 12.40 -2.09
N PRO A 85 -1.77 11.59 -2.14
CA PRO A 85 -1.32 10.79 -1.00
C PRO A 85 -0.96 11.67 0.21
N GLN A 86 -1.50 11.35 1.38
CA GLN A 86 -1.17 11.98 2.66
C GLN A 86 -0.33 11.00 3.50
N THR A 87 0.92 11.35 3.77
CA THR A 87 1.87 10.50 4.49
C THR A 87 1.67 10.56 6.01
N LEU A 88 1.53 9.41 6.66
CA LEU A 88 1.32 9.26 8.10
C LEU A 88 2.22 8.14 8.66
N ASN A 89 2.56 8.25 9.94
CA ASN A 89 3.26 7.20 10.68
C ASN A 89 2.22 6.34 11.39
N ILE A 90 2.20 5.05 11.09
CA ILE A 90 1.17 4.11 11.56
C ILE A 90 1.78 3.10 12.52
N LEU A 91 1.18 2.95 13.69
CA LEU A 91 1.61 1.96 14.68
C LEU A 91 1.39 0.56 14.12
N VAL A 92 2.43 -0.27 14.18
CA VAL A 92 2.31 -1.70 13.93
C VAL A 92 1.79 -2.35 15.21
N ASP A 93 0.49 -2.61 15.24
CA ASP A 93 -0.20 -3.23 16.37
C ASP A 93 -0.79 -4.58 15.94
N THR A 94 -0.22 -5.67 16.44
CA THR A 94 -0.70 -7.03 16.19
C THR A 94 -1.81 -7.47 17.14
N GLY A 95 -2.14 -6.65 18.15
CA GLY A 95 -3.19 -6.91 19.13
C GLY A 95 -4.58 -6.43 18.69
N SER A 96 -4.70 -5.81 17.52
CA SER A 96 -5.97 -5.32 16.98
C SER A 96 -6.11 -5.60 15.47
N SER A 97 -7.29 -5.30 14.90
CA SER A 97 -7.59 -5.57 13.48
C SER A 97 -8.18 -4.37 12.74
N ASN A 98 -8.13 -3.20 13.36
CA ASN A 98 -8.63 -1.95 12.77
C ASN A 98 -7.46 -1.14 12.22
N PHE A 99 -7.65 -0.59 11.03
CA PHE A 99 -6.80 0.50 10.55
C PHE A 99 -7.43 1.84 10.92
N ALA A 100 -6.82 2.56 11.86
CA ALA A 100 -7.32 3.83 12.37
C ALA A 100 -6.24 4.92 12.34
N VAL A 101 -6.63 6.13 11.96
CA VAL A 101 -5.75 7.30 11.89
C VAL A 101 -6.44 8.49 12.55
N GLY A 102 -5.64 9.37 13.16
CA GLY A 102 -6.15 10.66 13.62
C GLY A 102 -6.72 11.44 12.44
N ALA A 103 -7.90 12.04 12.60
CA ALA A 103 -8.60 12.80 11.55
C ALA A 103 -9.10 14.18 12.04
N ALA A 104 -8.52 14.66 13.14
CA ALA A 104 -8.78 15.96 13.75
C ALA A 104 -7.52 16.46 14.48
N PRO A 105 -7.41 17.77 14.76
CA PRO A 105 -6.30 18.32 15.55
C PRO A 105 -6.19 17.67 16.93
N HIS A 106 -4.96 17.40 17.35
CA HIS A 106 -4.65 16.86 18.67
C HIS A 106 -3.28 17.36 19.15
N PRO A 107 -3.08 17.70 20.44
CA PRO A 107 -1.82 18.29 20.94
C PRO A 107 -0.57 17.46 20.62
N PHE A 108 -0.70 16.14 20.56
CA PHE A 108 0.41 15.22 20.29
C PHE A 108 0.53 14.80 18.81
N LEU A 109 -0.30 15.35 17.92
CA LEU A 109 -0.26 15.04 16.49
C LEU A 109 0.20 16.26 15.68
N HIS A 110 1.38 16.15 15.07
CA HIS A 110 1.87 17.15 14.13
C HIS A 110 1.12 17.13 12.79
N ARG A 111 0.49 16.00 12.46
CA ARG A 111 -0.29 15.78 11.23
C ARG A 111 -1.39 14.77 11.48
N TYR A 112 -2.50 14.90 10.75
CA TYR A 112 -3.65 14.00 10.81
C TYR A 112 -4.27 13.89 9.41
N TYR A 113 -5.05 12.84 9.17
CA TYR A 113 -5.69 12.60 7.89
C TYR A 113 -6.80 13.63 7.61
N GLN A 114 -6.68 14.35 6.50
CA GLN A 114 -7.65 15.34 6.04
C GLN A 114 -8.53 14.73 4.95
N ARG A 115 -9.65 14.12 5.36
CA ARG A 115 -10.63 13.44 4.48
C ARG A 115 -11.07 14.30 3.31
N GLN A 116 -11.32 15.59 3.56
CA GLN A 116 -11.78 16.57 2.57
C GLN A 116 -10.77 16.89 1.47
N LEU A 117 -9.48 16.60 1.70
CA LEU A 117 -8.44 16.81 0.69
C LEU A 117 -8.19 15.56 -0.17
N SER A 118 -8.84 14.44 0.13
CA SER A 118 -8.69 13.20 -0.63
C SER A 118 -9.85 13.01 -1.60
N SER A 119 -9.58 13.07 -2.91
CA SER A 119 -10.56 12.80 -3.97
C SER A 119 -11.06 11.35 -3.99
N THR A 120 -10.32 10.43 -3.38
CA THR A 120 -10.66 9.00 -3.31
C THR A 120 -11.30 8.61 -1.98
N TYR A 121 -11.53 9.56 -1.07
CA TYR A 121 -12.26 9.28 0.17
C TYR A 121 -13.72 8.92 -0.11
N ARG A 122 -14.20 7.85 0.52
CA ARG A 122 -15.61 7.44 0.49
C ARG A 122 -16.15 7.42 1.91
N ASP A 123 -17.23 8.15 2.15
CA ASP A 123 -17.96 8.11 3.41
C ASP A 123 -18.94 6.92 3.39
N LEU A 124 -18.71 5.93 4.27
CA LEU A 124 -19.51 4.71 4.32
C LEU A 124 -20.97 4.93 4.75
N ARG A 125 -21.32 6.14 5.22
CA ARG A 125 -22.69 6.51 5.59
C ARG A 125 -23.44 7.29 4.51
N LYS A 126 -22.76 7.71 3.44
CA LYS A 126 -23.38 8.37 2.30
C LYS A 126 -23.49 7.34 1.16
N ALA A 127 -24.69 6.77 1.02
CA ALA A 127 -25.07 5.89 -0.08
C ALA A 127 -25.15 6.67 -1.39
#